data_AF-A0A3A4QZH7-F1
#
_entry.id   AF-A0A3A4QZH7-F1
#
_cell.length_a   1.000
_cell.length_b   1.000
_cell.length_c   1.000
_cell.angle_alpha   90.00
_cell.angle_beta   90.00
_cell.angle_gamma   90.00
#
_symmetry.space_group_name_H-M   'P 1'
#
loop_
_entity.id
_entity.type
_entity.pdbx_description
1 polymer ?
#
loop_
_entity_poly.entity_id
_entity_poly.type
_entity_poly.pdbx_seq_one_letter_code
_entity_poly.pdbx_strand_id
1 'polypeptide(L)'
;MDKQSLTSEDISQIVDGFEPIDWVQMEMLAKLPPGERYLVSLQKTEMLRADLRNKLTKDFPELSMSEINMKVLRAFTPVRMGKSYTEPAYHEHLG
;
A
#
# COMPACT_ATOMS: atom_id res chain seq x y z
N MET A 1 -0.95 21.40 15.66
CA MET A 1 0.06 21.12 14.62
C MET A 1 -0.31 21.94 13.41
N ASP A 2 0.49 22.95 13.08
CA ASP A 2 0.29 23.72 11.86
C ASP A 2 0.52 22.81 10.65
N LYS A 3 -0.46 22.76 9.75
CA LYS A 3 -0.33 22.05 8.47
C LYS A 3 0.70 22.82 7.64
N GLN A 4 1.91 22.27 7.53
CA GLN A 4 2.90 22.78 6.61
C GLN A 4 2.36 22.64 5.18
N SER A 5 2.20 23.75 4.47
CA SER A 5 1.84 23.74 3.05
C SER A 5 3.03 23.25 2.23
N LEU A 6 2.78 22.31 1.33
CA LEU A 6 3.77 21.83 0.38
C LEU A 6 4.07 22.92 -0.66
N THR A 7 5.35 23.06 -1.01
CA THR A 7 5.78 23.93 -2.11
C THR A 7 5.55 23.24 -3.45
N SER A 8 5.58 24.00 -4.56
CA SER A 8 5.49 23.42 -5.91
C SER A 8 6.63 22.44 -6.20
N GLU A 9 7.82 22.66 -5.64
CA GLU A 9 8.96 21.75 -5.75
C GLU A 9 8.66 20.41 -5.06
N ASP A 10 8.09 20.47 -3.85
CA ASP A 10 7.70 19.26 -3.09
C ASP A 10 6.64 18.45 -3.85
N ILE A 11 5.66 19.15 -4.45
CA ILE A 11 4.62 18.51 -5.26
C ILE A 11 5.24 17.86 -6.50
N SER A 12 6.17 18.55 -7.17
CA SER A 12 6.84 18.03 -8.36
C SER A 12 7.62 16.74 -8.08
N GLN A 13 8.29 16.65 -6.93
CA GLN A 13 9.02 15.44 -6.53
C GLN A 13 8.08 14.28 -6.18
N ILE A 14 6.90 14.55 -5.65
CA ILE A 14 5.90 13.52 -5.33
C ILE A 14 5.33 12.88 -6.59
N VAL A 15 5.15 13.68 -7.66
CA VAL A 15 4.55 13.23 -8.92
C VAL A 15 5.60 12.83 -9.97
N ASP A 16 6.89 12.96 -9.64
CA ASP A 16 7.98 12.54 -10.50
C ASP A 16 7.93 11.01 -10.68
N GLY A 17 7.86 10.56 -11.94
CA GLY A 17 7.69 9.14 -12.29
C GLY A 17 6.24 8.64 -12.39
N PHE A 18 5.22 9.50 -12.29
CA PHE A 18 3.84 9.10 -12.62
C PHE A 18 3.67 8.95 -14.14
N GLU A 19 3.31 7.75 -14.57
CA GLU A 19 2.96 7.48 -15.96
C GLU A 19 1.58 8.11 -16.29
N PRO A 20 1.26 8.36 -17.58
CA PRO A 20 -0.04 8.90 -17.99
C PRO A 20 -1.25 8.14 -17.41
N ILE A 21 -1.11 6.82 -17.21
CA ILE A 21 -2.17 5.98 -16.63
C ILE A 21 -2.39 6.25 -15.13
N ASP A 22 -1.37 6.70 -14.40
CA ASP A 22 -1.46 7.00 -12.98
C ASP A 22 -2.28 8.27 -12.75
N TRP A 23 -2.15 9.26 -13.64
CA TRP A 23 -2.98 10.47 -13.63
C TRP A 23 -4.46 10.18 -13.81
N VAL A 24 -4.80 9.30 -14.76
CA VAL A 24 -6.17 8.89 -15.01
C VAL A 24 -6.76 8.16 -13.80
N GLN A 25 -5.98 7.27 -13.15
CA GLN A 25 -6.40 6.61 -11.92
C GLN A 25 -6.64 7.61 -10.78
N MET A 26 -5.76 8.60 -10.63
CA MET A 26 -5.90 9.63 -9.60
C MET A 26 -7.15 10.49 -9.82
N GLU A 27 -7.47 10.88 -11.06
CA GLU A 27 -8.71 11.59 -11.37
C GLU A 27 -9.96 10.75 -11.07
N MET A 28 -9.94 9.46 -11.38
CA MET A 28 -11.04 8.55 -11.08
C MET A 28 -11.24 8.40 -9.57
N LEU A 29 -10.15 8.22 -8.81
CA LEU A 29 -10.20 8.14 -7.35
C LEU A 29 -10.67 9.46 -6.72
N ALA A 30 -10.27 10.61 -7.26
CA ALA A 30 -10.68 11.91 -6.74
C ALA A 30 -12.20 12.14 -6.84
N LYS A 31 -12.87 11.52 -7.83
CA LYS A 31 -14.33 11.58 -8.01
C LYS A 31 -15.10 10.74 -7.00
N LEU A 32 -14.45 9.81 -6.31
CA LEU A 32 -15.08 8.99 -5.27
C LEU A 32 -15.15 9.73 -3.93
N PRO A 33 -16.18 9.48 -3.10
CA PRO A 33 -16.22 9.89 -1.71
C PRO A 33 -14.96 9.43 -0.94
N PRO A 34 -14.46 10.20 0.04
CA PRO A 34 -13.22 9.85 0.75
C PRO A 34 -13.19 8.42 1.32
N GLY A 35 -14.31 7.92 1.85
CA GLY A 35 -14.41 6.55 2.37
C GLY A 35 -14.28 5.47 1.29
N GLU A 36 -14.75 5.74 0.06
CA GLU A 36 -14.73 4.79 -1.04
C GLU A 36 -13.36 4.70 -1.72
N ARG A 37 -12.55 5.77 -1.66
CA ARG A 37 -11.17 5.76 -2.18
C ARG A 37 -10.31 4.67 -1.53
N TYR A 38 -10.47 4.48 -0.22
CA TYR A 38 -9.78 3.43 0.52
C TYR A 38 -10.27 2.04 0.15
N LEU A 39 -11.59 1.87 -0.03
CA LEU A 39 -12.18 0.59 -0.40
C LEU A 39 -11.68 0.09 -1.75
N VAL A 40 -11.61 0.95 -2.76
CA VAL A 40 -11.07 0.60 -4.09
C VAL A 40 -9.61 0.16 -3.98
N SER A 41 -8.81 0.85 -3.17
CA SER A 41 -7.40 0.52 -2.95
C SER A 41 -7.23 -0.84 -2.25
N LEU A 42 -8.10 -1.14 -1.26
CA LEU A 42 -8.12 -2.43 -0.58
C LEU A 42 -8.53 -3.56 -1.52
N GLN A 43 -9.57 -3.36 -2.32
CA GLN A 43 -10.03 -4.33 -3.32
C GLN A 43 -8.94 -4.64 -4.35
N LYS A 44 -8.27 -3.61 -4.88
CA LYS A 44 -7.13 -3.78 -5.80
C LYS A 44 -6.01 -4.61 -5.16
N THR A 45 -5.69 -4.34 -3.90
CA THR A 45 -4.67 -5.09 -3.16
C THR A 45 -5.06 -6.55 -2.97
N GLU A 46 -6.32 -6.84 -2.64
CA GLU A 46 -6.80 -8.21 -2.47
C GLU A 46 -6.83 -8.99 -3.78
N MET A 47 -7.22 -8.35 -4.88
CA MET A 47 -7.13 -8.95 -6.22
C MET A 47 -5.69 -9.34 -6.57
N LEU A 48 -4.73 -8.44 -6.36
CA LEU A 48 -3.32 -8.71 -6.63
C LEU A 48 -2.77 -9.85 -5.74
N ARG A 49 -3.22 -9.94 -4.48
CA ARG A 49 -2.88 -11.08 -3.59
C ARG A 49 -3.45 -12.39 -4.11
N ALA A 50 -4.70 -12.39 -4.59
CA ALA A 50 -5.34 -13.56 -5.16
C ALA A 50 -4.65 -14.03 -6.43
N ASP A 51 -4.32 -13.12 -7.35
CA ASP A 51 -3.62 -13.42 -8.60
C ASP A 51 -2.24 -14.02 -8.33
N LEU A 52 -1.47 -13.43 -7.41
CA LEU A 52 -0.16 -13.95 -7.02
C LEU A 52 -0.29 -15.34 -6.38
N ARG A 53 -1.28 -15.55 -5.50
CA ARG A 53 -1.54 -16.86 -4.88
C ARG A 53 -1.83 -17.90 -5.95
N ASN A 54 -2.75 -17.63 -6.86
CA ASN A 54 -3.13 -18.54 -7.94
C ASN A 54 -1.94 -18.89 -8.83
N LYS A 55 -1.12 -17.88 -9.18
CA LYS A 55 0.10 -18.09 -9.95
C LYS A 55 1.07 -19.01 -9.21
N LEU A 56 1.35 -18.75 -7.93
CA LEU A 56 2.26 -19.56 -7.13
C LEU A 56 1.77 -21.00 -6.97
N THR A 57 0.47 -21.21 -6.77
CA THR A 57 -0.13 -22.55 -6.70
C THR A 57 0.06 -23.33 -8.02
N LYS A 58 -0.06 -22.65 -9.16
CA LYS A 58 0.13 -23.26 -10.48
C LYS A 58 1.59 -23.58 -10.78
N ASP A 59 2.47 -22.62 -10.49
CA ASP A 59 3.88 -22.69 -10.89
C ASP A 59 4.71 -23.57 -9.93
N PHE A 60 4.27 -23.73 -8.67
CA PHE A 60 4.97 -24.47 -7.62
C PHE A 60 4.02 -25.45 -6.89
N PRO A 61 3.56 -26.52 -7.54
CA PRO A 61 2.59 -27.46 -6.98
C PRO A 61 3.13 -28.23 -5.76
N GLU A 62 4.44 -28.26 -5.55
CA GLU A 62 5.10 -28.88 -4.40
C GLU A 62 4.98 -28.05 -3.11
N LEU A 63 4.66 -26.76 -3.22
CA LEU A 63 4.51 -25.89 -2.05
C LEU A 63 3.17 -26.10 -1.36
N SER A 64 3.22 -26.12 -0.03
CA SER A 64 1.99 -26.05 0.76
C SER A 64 1.33 -24.67 0.63
N MET A 65 0.02 -24.62 0.89
CA MET A 65 -0.71 -23.34 0.95
C MET A 65 -0.15 -22.37 2.00
N SER A 66 0.42 -22.89 3.09
CA SER A 66 1.09 -22.07 4.11
C SER A 66 2.31 -21.34 3.53
N GLU A 67 3.16 -22.06 2.80
CA GLU A 67 4.35 -21.49 2.16
C GLU A 67 3.98 -20.50 1.07
N ILE A 68 2.95 -20.79 0.28
CA ILE A 68 2.42 -19.87 -0.73
C ILE A 68 1.92 -18.58 -0.06
N ASN A 69 1.13 -18.68 1.01
CA ASN A 69 0.63 -17.51 1.72
C ASN A 69 1.76 -16.66 2.32
N MET A 70 2.83 -17.29 2.83
CA MET A 70 4.00 -16.56 3.32
C MET A 70 4.75 -15.83 2.19
N LYS A 71 4.85 -16.42 1.00
CA LYS A 71 5.44 -15.75 -0.17
C LYS A 71 4.59 -14.58 -0.64
N VAL A 72 3.27 -14.73 -0.68
CA VAL A 72 2.33 -13.62 -0.97
C VAL A 72 2.51 -12.52 0.08
N LEU A 73 2.49 -12.85 1.38
CA LEU A 73 2.65 -11.88 2.45
C LEU A 73 3.97 -11.09 2.30
N ARG A 74 5.08 -11.79 2.01
CA ARG A 74 6.40 -11.16 1.79
C ARG A 74 6.37 -10.18 0.61
N ALA A 75 5.68 -10.51 -0.48
CA ALA A 75 5.61 -9.65 -1.67
C ALA A 75 4.85 -8.33 -1.42
N PHE A 76 3.83 -8.36 -0.56
CA PHE A 76 2.99 -7.19 -0.25
C PHE A 76 3.38 -6.47 1.05
N THR A 77 4.41 -6.94 1.74
CA THR A 77 4.91 -6.34 2.99
C THR A 77 6.37 -5.98 2.82
N PRO A 78 6.70 -4.80 2.24
CA PRO A 78 8.09 -4.38 2.12
C PRO A 78 8.70 -4.30 3.52
N VAL A 79 9.78 -5.05 3.75
CA VAL A 79 10.59 -4.94 4.96
C VAL A 79 11.25 -3.56 4.92
N ARG A 80 10.73 -2.61 5.70
CA ARG A 80 11.36 -1.32 5.89
C ARG A 80 12.63 -1.52 6.74
N MET A 81 13.76 -1.75 6.09
CA MET A 81 15.07 -1.71 6.73
C MET A 81 15.43 -0.24 7.00
N GLY A 82 14.90 0.35 8.08
CA GLY A 82 15.12 1.77 8.38
C GLY A 82 14.61 2.19 9.75
N LYS A 83 15.54 2.21 10.73
CA LYS A 83 15.46 2.62 12.15
C LYS A 83 14.35 1.92 12.95
N SER A 84 14.76 1.27 14.04
CA SER A 84 13.88 0.64 15.04
C SER A 84 12.59 1.43 15.25
N TYR A 85 11.44 0.76 15.14
CA TYR A 85 10.19 1.27 15.68
C TYR A 85 10.44 1.65 17.15
N THR A 86 10.54 2.95 17.45
CA THR A 86 10.17 3.44 18.76
C THR A 86 8.65 3.54 18.72
N GLU A 87 7.97 2.73 19.54
CA GLU A 87 6.52 2.83 19.73
C GLU A 87 6.12 4.31 19.87
N PRO A 88 5.04 4.77 19.23
CA PRO A 88 4.48 6.04 19.61
C PRO A 88 3.90 5.85 21.02
N ALA A 89 4.30 6.72 21.94
CA ALA A 89 3.76 6.81 23.29
C ALA A 89 2.28 7.19 23.24
N TYR A 90 1.42 6.21 22.99
CA TYR A 90 0.00 6.30 23.27
C TYR A 90 -0.18 5.57 24.60
N HIS A 91 -0.19 6.32 25.71
CA HIS A 91 -0.79 6.04 27.03
C HIS A 91 -0.02 6.75 28.17
N GLU A 92 0.12 8.09 28.12
CA GLU A 92 0.46 8.88 29.32
C GLU A 92 -0.64 9.90 29.71
N HIS A 93 -1.85 9.77 29.17
CA HIS A 93 -2.98 10.62 29.56
C HIS A 93 -4.18 9.79 29.99
N LEU A 94 -4.03 9.04 31.08
CA LEU A 94 -5.12 8.63 31.96
C LEU A 94 -4.59 8.62 33.40
N GLY A 95 -4.82 9.71 34.13
CA GLY A 95 -4.45 9.89 35.53
C GLY A 95 -4.21 11.34 35.88
#